data_AF-A0A3M1G5U1-F1
#
_entry.id   AF-A0A3M1G5U1-F1
#
_cell.length_a   1.000
_cell.length_b   1.000
_cell.length_c   1.000
_cell.angle_alpha   90.00
_cell.angle_beta   90.00
_cell.angle_gamma   90.00
#
_symmetry.space_group_name_H-M   'P 1'
#
loop_
_entity.id
_entity.type
_entity.pdbx_description
1 polymer ?
#
loop_
_entity_poly.entity_id
_entity_poly.type
_entity_poly.pdbx_seq_one_letter_code
_entity_poly.pdbx_strand_id
1 'polypeptide(L)'
;MIYAIAAFLGLATVVIGRHAFRIGAALNVLDYPDPIGGRKRHMRVTPLVGGIATLSPTLLTGLIWLFWADILAPPHYIMLATVIAATALLLLLGYLDDRLHLAPTARLLATMIIFGLAAAATPGLRLDFLHFSFMPHAFFIDAWGGIFTVICLTGLSNAVNMADGKNGLVIGLSLVWLALLAL
;
A
#
# COMPACT_ATOMS: atom_id res chain seq x y z
N MET A 1 3.73 21.19 12.35
CA MET A 1 3.99 20.54 11.03
C MET A 1 3.24 19.22 10.88
N ILE A 2 3.46 18.22 11.74
CA ILE A 2 2.82 16.89 11.64
C ILE A 2 1.28 16.95 11.63
N TYR A 3 0.66 17.71 12.54
CA TYR A 3 -0.81 17.87 12.55
C TYR A 3 -1.38 18.50 11.27
N ALA A 4 -0.63 19.40 10.64
CA ALA A 4 -1.05 20.03 9.39
C ALA A 4 -1.00 19.03 8.21
N ILE A 5 0.03 18.18 8.16
CA ILE A 5 0.14 17.10 7.18
C ILE A 5 -1.00 16.10 7.39
N ALA A 6 -1.26 15.66 8.62
CA ALA A 6 -2.35 14.75 8.93
C ALA A 6 -3.72 15.34 8.55
N ALA A 7 -3.96 16.62 8.85
CA ALA A 7 -5.18 17.32 8.46
C ALA A 7 -5.31 17.41 6.93
N PHE A 8 -4.22 17.72 6.21
CA PHE A 8 -4.21 17.73 4.74
C PHE A 8 -4.54 16.36 4.15
N LEU A 9 -3.88 15.29 4.62
CA LEU A 9 -4.13 13.92 4.16
C LEU A 9 -5.59 13.53 4.39
N GLY A 10 -6.11 13.73 5.61
CA GLY A 10 -7.49 13.43 5.95
C GLY A 10 -8.49 14.22 5.11
N LEU A 11 -8.29 15.53 4.96
CA LEU A 11 -9.16 16.38 4.15
C LEU A 11 -9.14 15.97 2.67
N ALA A 12 -7.96 15.72 2.11
CA ALA A 12 -7.82 15.29 0.73
C ALA A 12 -8.53 13.96 0.48
N THR A 13 -8.38 12.97 1.38
CA THR A 13 -9.10 11.69 1.30
C THR A 13 -10.61 11.89 1.36
N VAL A 14 -11.12 12.76 2.24
CA VAL A 14 -12.56 13.06 2.33
C VAL A 14 -13.07 13.73 1.06
N VAL A 15 -12.32 14.69 0.49
CA VAL A 15 -12.69 15.39 -0.75
C VAL A 15 -12.73 14.41 -1.92
N ILE A 16 -11.71 13.57 -2.09
CA ILE A 16 -11.68 12.53 -3.14
C ILE A 16 -12.84 11.55 -2.94
N GLY A 17 -13.08 11.10 -1.70
CA GLY A 17 -14.18 10.21 -1.34
C GLY A 17 -15.55 10.81 -1.66
N ARG A 18 -15.76 12.11 -1.42
CA ARG A 18 -17.01 12.81 -1.79
C ARG A 18 -17.25 12.84 -3.30
N HIS A 19 -16.18 12.84 -4.09
CA HIS A 19 -16.25 12.79 -5.55
C HIS A 19 -16.02 11.39 -6.13
N ALA A 20 -16.06 10.36 -5.28
CA ALA A 20 -15.67 8.99 -5.63
C ALA A 20 -16.38 8.45 -6.87
N PHE A 21 -17.69 8.69 -7.00
CA PHE A 21 -18.46 8.21 -8.15
C PHE A 21 -17.99 8.84 -9.47
N ARG A 22 -17.73 10.16 -9.46
CA ARG A 22 -17.26 10.88 -10.66
C ARG A 22 -15.87 10.40 -11.07
N ILE A 23 -14.99 10.21 -10.09
CA ILE A 23 -13.62 9.72 -10.31
C ILE A 23 -13.65 8.27 -10.81
N GLY A 24 -14.42 7.40 -10.17
CA GLY A 24 -14.59 6.00 -10.56
C GLY A 24 -15.17 5.88 -11.98
N ALA A 25 -16.14 6.70 -12.35
CA ALA A 25 -16.67 6.73 -13.71
C ALA A 25 -15.62 7.21 -14.73
N ALA A 26 -14.88 8.27 -14.42
CA ALA A 26 -13.84 8.82 -15.31
C ALA A 26 -12.67 7.85 -15.53
N LEU A 27 -12.27 7.13 -14.48
CA LEU A 27 -11.21 6.12 -14.53
C LEU A 27 -11.75 4.74 -14.96
N ASN A 28 -13.07 4.62 -15.13
CA ASN A 28 -13.78 3.39 -15.46
C ASN A 28 -13.43 2.23 -14.49
N VAL A 29 -13.49 2.56 -13.20
CA VAL A 29 -13.30 1.67 -12.04
C VAL A 29 -14.57 1.69 -11.18
N LEU A 30 -15.63 1.08 -11.71
CA LEU A 30 -16.93 0.95 -11.04
C LEU A 30 -17.24 -0.53 -10.83
N ASP A 31 -17.61 -0.89 -9.61
CA ASP A 31 -18.04 -2.23 -9.28
C ASP A 31 -19.57 -2.35 -9.39
N TYR A 32 -20.03 -3.17 -10.32
CA TYR A 32 -21.45 -3.43 -10.56
C TYR A 32 -21.92 -4.65 -9.77
N PRO A 33 -23.13 -4.60 -9.21
CA PRO A 33 -23.69 -5.72 -8.44
C PRO A 33 -23.96 -6.93 -9.34
N ASP A 34 -23.78 -8.13 -8.78
CA ASP A 34 -23.98 -9.40 -9.48
C ASP A 34 -25.00 -10.27 -8.72
N PRO A 35 -26.32 -10.03 -8.95
CA PRO A 35 -27.39 -10.62 -8.14
C PRO A 35 -27.69 -12.10 -8.47
N ILE A 36 -27.23 -12.63 -9.61
CA ILE A 36 -27.51 -14.01 -10.03
C ILE A 36 -26.31 -14.90 -9.71
N GLY A 37 -26.21 -15.36 -8.46
CA GLY A 37 -25.18 -16.33 -8.03
C GLY A 37 -23.77 -15.76 -7.88
N GLY A 38 -23.59 -14.45 -8.05
CA GLY A 38 -22.30 -13.76 -7.97
C GLY A 38 -21.76 -13.54 -6.55
N ARG A 39 -20.46 -13.24 -6.48
CA ARG A 39 -19.75 -12.83 -5.24
C ARG A 39 -20.18 -11.43 -4.76
N LYS A 40 -20.69 -10.58 -5.67
CA LYS A 40 -20.92 -9.13 -5.46
C LYS A 40 -22.38 -8.85 -5.06
N ARG A 41 -22.67 -8.92 -3.75
CA ARG A 41 -24.03 -8.79 -3.18
C ARG A 41 -24.45 -7.37 -2.77
N HIS A 42 -23.69 -6.35 -3.17
CA HIS A 42 -24.07 -4.96 -2.86
C HIS A 42 -25.28 -4.52 -3.69
N MET A 43 -26.05 -3.54 -3.21
CA MET A 43 -27.29 -3.09 -3.89
C MET A 43 -27.07 -1.97 -4.90
N ARG A 44 -25.92 -1.30 -4.86
CA ARG A 44 -25.63 -0.08 -5.63
C ARG A 44 -24.26 -0.19 -6.25
N VAL A 45 -24.11 0.37 -7.44
CA VAL A 45 -22.80 0.53 -8.10
C VAL A 45 -21.85 1.23 -7.14
N THR A 46 -20.71 0.60 -6.88
CA THR A 46 -19.75 1.04 -5.87
C THR A 46 -18.45 1.46 -6.55
N PRO A 47 -17.97 2.71 -6.38
CA PRO A 47 -16.71 3.16 -6.98
C PRO A 47 -15.51 2.57 -6.24
N LEU A 48 -14.58 1.95 -6.97
CA LEU A 48 -13.35 1.35 -6.42
C LEU A 48 -12.22 2.39 -6.41
N VAL A 49 -12.37 3.44 -5.61
CA VAL A 49 -11.41 4.57 -5.55
C VAL A 49 -10.77 4.74 -4.18
N GLY A 50 -10.97 3.81 -3.25
CA GLY A 50 -10.45 3.91 -1.88
C GLY A 50 -8.92 4.05 -1.85
N GLY A 51 -8.22 3.19 -2.59
CA GLY A 51 -6.75 3.27 -2.71
C GLY A 51 -6.28 4.59 -3.33
N ILE A 52 -7.00 5.12 -4.32
CA ILE A 52 -6.70 6.43 -4.91
C ILE A 52 -6.88 7.54 -3.87
N ALA A 53 -7.97 7.49 -3.09
CA ALA A 53 -8.30 8.48 -2.08
C ALA A 53 -7.27 8.53 -0.93
N THR A 54 -6.64 7.40 -0.59
CA THR A 54 -5.66 7.34 0.50
C THR A 54 -4.22 7.46 0.02
N LEU A 55 -3.85 6.84 -1.09
CA LEU A 55 -2.47 6.80 -1.56
C LEU A 55 -2.08 8.05 -2.36
N SER A 56 -2.97 8.68 -3.13
CA SER A 56 -2.59 9.86 -3.91
C SER A 56 -2.19 11.07 -3.05
N PRO A 57 -2.87 11.42 -1.94
CA PRO A 57 -2.42 12.51 -1.07
C PRO A 57 -1.13 12.15 -0.33
N THR A 58 -0.96 10.87 0.04
CA THR A 58 0.25 10.36 0.69
C THR A 58 1.46 10.44 -0.24
N LEU A 59 1.30 10.02 -1.50
CA LEU A 59 2.32 10.14 -2.55
C LEU A 59 2.68 11.61 -2.81
N LEU A 60 1.69 12.49 -2.92
CA LEU A 60 1.93 13.92 -3.11
C LEU A 60 2.73 14.51 -1.94
N THR A 61 2.37 14.17 -0.71
CA THR A 61 3.10 14.61 0.49
C THR A 61 4.55 14.11 0.46
N GLY A 62 4.76 12.83 0.11
CA GLY A 62 6.09 12.26 -0.04
C GLY A 62 6.91 12.94 -1.13
N LEU A 63 6.32 13.23 -2.30
CA LEU A 63 6.97 13.94 -3.40
C LEU A 63 7.35 15.37 -3.01
N ILE A 64 6.48 16.08 -2.28
CA ILE A 64 6.81 17.38 -1.72
C ILE A 64 8.03 17.21 -0.80
N TRP A 65 7.99 16.28 0.15
CA TRP A 65 9.14 16.04 1.03
C TRP A 65 10.43 15.71 0.30
N LEU A 66 10.40 14.94 -0.79
CA LEU A 66 11.57 14.72 -1.65
C LEU A 66 12.09 16.01 -2.29
N PHE A 67 11.20 16.90 -2.72
CA PHE A 67 11.59 18.17 -3.33
C PHE A 67 12.23 19.14 -2.31
N TRP A 68 11.82 19.05 -1.05
CA TRP A 68 12.41 19.80 0.07
C TRP A 68 13.52 19.02 0.80
N ALA A 69 13.99 17.91 0.21
CA ALA A 69 14.90 16.97 0.85
C ALA A 69 16.39 17.37 0.85
N ASP A 70 16.73 18.61 0.51
CA ASP A 70 18.10 19.14 0.74
C ASP A 70 18.54 19.02 2.23
N ILE A 71 17.59 18.67 3.11
CA ILE A 71 17.73 18.46 4.56
C ILE A 71 17.95 16.97 4.92
N LEU A 72 17.72 16.02 4.01
CA LEU A 72 17.86 14.58 4.29
C LEU A 72 19.28 14.08 3.98
N ALA A 73 19.84 13.29 4.91
CA ALA A 73 21.06 12.54 4.65
C ALA A 73 20.85 11.57 3.45
N PRO A 74 21.88 11.31 2.62
CA PRO A 74 21.75 10.49 1.42
C PRO A 74 21.03 9.14 1.60
N PRO A 75 21.26 8.37 2.70
CA PRO A 75 20.55 7.11 2.91
C PRO A 75 19.03 7.28 3.10
N HIS A 76 18.60 8.34 3.80
CA HIS A 76 17.18 8.61 4.04
C HIS A 76 16.47 9.09 2.79
N TYR A 77 17.15 9.86 1.94
CA TYR A 77 16.63 10.27 0.64
C TYR A 77 16.33 9.05 -0.26
N ILE A 78 17.29 8.13 -0.39
CA ILE A 78 17.14 6.93 -1.23
C ILE A 78 15.99 6.06 -0.70
N MET A 79 15.88 5.88 0.62
CA MET A 79 14.79 5.13 1.23
C MET A 79 13.43 5.78 0.94
N LEU A 80 13.29 7.09 1.16
CA LEU A 80 12.04 7.81 0.89
C LEU A 80 11.66 7.72 -0.59
N ALA A 81 12.62 7.93 -1.50
CA ALA A 81 12.40 7.84 -2.94
C ALA A 81 11.95 6.43 -3.35
N THR A 82 12.57 5.40 -2.78
CA THR A 82 12.21 4.01 -3.04
C THR A 82 10.80 3.69 -2.55
N VAL A 83 10.43 4.13 -1.34
CA VAL A 83 9.09 3.92 -0.78
C VAL A 83 8.02 4.62 -1.63
N ILE A 84 8.28 5.86 -2.08
CA ILE A 84 7.37 6.60 -2.96
C ILE A 84 7.22 5.90 -4.31
N ALA A 85 8.33 5.48 -4.93
CA ALA A 85 8.30 4.76 -6.20
C ALA A 85 7.55 3.43 -6.09
N ALA A 86 7.83 2.62 -5.07
CA ALA A 86 7.14 1.36 -4.83
C ALA A 86 5.64 1.58 -4.56
N THR A 87 5.28 2.57 -3.76
CA THR A 87 3.88 2.90 -3.45
C THR A 87 3.13 3.36 -4.71
N ALA A 88 3.76 4.15 -5.57
CA ALA A 88 3.17 4.58 -6.84
C ALA A 88 2.95 3.39 -7.78
N LEU A 89 3.92 2.48 -7.88
CA LEU A 89 3.79 1.26 -8.68
C LEU A 89 2.71 0.31 -8.13
N LEU A 90 2.57 0.20 -6.81
CA LEU A 90 1.52 -0.61 -6.18
C LEU A 90 0.12 0.01 -6.37
N LEU A 91 -0.01 1.35 -6.29
CA LEU A 91 -1.25 2.04 -6.62
C LEU A 91 -1.63 1.81 -8.09
N LEU A 92 -0.66 1.91 -8.99
CA LEU A 92 -0.86 1.62 -10.41
C LEU A 92 -1.30 0.16 -10.61
N LEU A 93 -0.60 -0.80 -10.01
CA LEU A 93 -0.96 -2.21 -10.07
C LEU A 93 -2.38 -2.47 -9.55
N GLY A 94 -2.77 -1.85 -8.43
CA GLY A 94 -4.13 -1.93 -7.89
C GLY A 94 -5.17 -1.38 -8.86
N TYR A 95 -4.91 -0.22 -9.48
CA TYR A 95 -5.77 0.33 -10.53
C TYR A 95 -5.88 -0.60 -11.74
N LEU A 96 -4.78 -1.20 -12.21
CA LEU A 96 -4.81 -2.17 -13.31
C LEU A 96 -5.59 -3.44 -12.92
N ASP A 97 -5.43 -3.92 -11.70
CA ASP A 97 -6.15 -5.08 -11.17
C ASP A 97 -7.66 -4.85 -11.18
N ASP A 98 -8.13 -3.69 -10.70
CA ASP A 98 -9.55 -3.34 -10.69
C ASP A 98 -10.14 -3.19 -12.11
N ARG A 99 -9.32 -2.79 -13.09
CA ARG A 99 -9.73 -2.59 -14.49
C ARG A 99 -9.71 -3.88 -15.30
N LEU A 100 -8.64 -4.64 -15.18
CA LEU A 100 -8.33 -5.77 -16.04
C LEU A 100 -8.67 -7.12 -15.39
N HIS A 101 -9.03 -7.15 -14.11
CA HIS A 101 -9.29 -8.37 -13.34
C HIS A 101 -8.11 -9.35 -13.47
N LEU A 102 -6.92 -8.91 -13.04
CA LEU A 102 -5.69 -9.66 -13.24
C LEU A 102 -5.78 -11.05 -12.59
N ALA A 103 -5.13 -12.03 -13.22
CA ALA A 103 -4.99 -13.35 -12.61
C ALA A 103 -4.23 -13.25 -11.28
N PRO A 104 -4.59 -14.03 -10.25
CA PRO A 104 -3.90 -13.98 -8.94
C PRO A 104 -2.39 -14.17 -9.05
N THR A 105 -1.94 -15.04 -9.96
CA THR A 105 -0.51 -15.28 -10.23
C THR A 105 0.18 -14.07 -10.85
N ALA A 106 -0.47 -13.37 -11.79
CA ALA A 106 0.09 -12.17 -12.40
C ALA A 106 0.27 -11.05 -11.39
N ARG A 107 -0.73 -10.83 -10.52
CA ARG A 107 -0.66 -9.85 -9.44
C ARG A 107 0.42 -10.21 -8.42
N LEU A 108 0.53 -11.48 -8.04
CA LEU A 108 1.56 -11.95 -7.11
C LEU A 108 2.96 -11.71 -7.67
N LEU A 109 3.21 -12.08 -8.93
CA LEU A 109 4.50 -11.85 -9.59
C LEU A 109 4.84 -10.36 -9.70
N ALA A 110 3.86 -9.52 -10.06
CA ALA A 110 4.06 -8.08 -10.15
C ALA A 110 4.45 -7.48 -8.78
N THR A 111 3.76 -7.86 -7.71
CA THR A 111 4.12 -7.39 -6.35
C THR A 111 5.49 -7.90 -5.89
N MET A 112 5.85 -9.15 -6.19
CA MET A 112 7.21 -9.68 -5.91
C MET A 112 8.29 -8.88 -6.65
N ILE A 113 8.07 -8.52 -7.92
CA ILE A 113 9.01 -7.71 -8.69
C ILE A 113 9.15 -6.32 -8.09
N ILE A 114 8.04 -5.63 -7.77
CA ILE A 114 8.07 -4.29 -7.18
C ILE A 114 8.83 -4.30 -5.84
N PHE A 115 8.52 -5.23 -4.95
CA PHE A 115 9.20 -5.35 -3.66
C PHE A 115 10.65 -5.80 -3.79
N GLY A 116 10.96 -6.67 -4.75
CA GLY A 116 12.34 -7.10 -5.04
C GLY A 116 13.21 -5.94 -5.51
N LEU A 117 12.70 -5.11 -6.41
CA LEU A 117 13.38 -3.89 -6.86
C LEU A 117 13.58 -2.90 -5.71
N ALA A 118 12.57 -2.72 -4.85
CA ALA A 118 12.67 -1.84 -3.68
C ALA A 118 13.74 -2.34 -2.68
N ALA A 119 13.74 -3.63 -2.35
CA ALA A 119 14.71 -4.23 -1.45
C ALA A 119 16.14 -4.24 -2.01
N ALA A 120 16.29 -4.34 -3.34
CA ALA A 120 17.58 -4.23 -4.01
C ALA A 120 18.12 -2.78 -4.02
N ALA A 121 17.23 -1.79 -4.20
CA ALA A 121 17.60 -0.38 -4.25
C ALA A 121 17.93 0.22 -2.87
N THR A 122 17.30 -0.29 -1.80
CA THR A 122 17.49 0.23 -0.44
C THR A 122 17.87 -0.90 0.53
N PRO A 123 19.16 -1.02 0.91
CA PRO A 123 19.61 -2.04 1.86
C PRO A 123 18.84 -2.01 3.20
N GLY A 124 18.45 -0.83 3.67
CA GLY A 124 17.68 -0.67 4.91
C GLY A 124 16.25 -1.25 4.88
N LEU A 125 15.74 -1.67 3.71
CA LEU A 125 14.47 -2.41 3.63
C LEU A 125 14.65 -3.91 3.87
N ARG A 126 15.89 -4.42 3.86
CA ARG A 126 16.17 -5.85 4.01
C ARG A 126 16.09 -6.26 5.48
N LEU A 127 15.45 -7.39 5.72
CA LEU A 127 15.45 -8.07 7.01
C LEU A 127 16.73 -8.88 7.16
N ASP A 128 17.72 -8.30 7.85
CA ASP A 128 19.02 -8.96 8.05
C ASP A 128 19.04 -9.91 9.25
N PHE A 129 18.16 -9.69 10.23
CA PHE A 129 18.03 -10.53 11.43
C PHE A 129 16.60 -10.56 11.97
N LEU A 130 16.27 -11.62 12.72
CA LEU A 130 15.00 -11.81 13.41
C LEU A 130 15.24 -11.87 14.93
N HIS A 131 14.46 -11.11 15.67
CA HIS A 131 14.36 -11.25 17.12
C HIS A 131 13.10 -12.01 17.49
N PHE A 132 13.27 -13.06 18.28
CA PHE A 132 12.17 -13.82 18.87
C PHE A 132 12.09 -13.51 20.36
N SER A 133 10.91 -13.15 20.87
CA SER A 133 10.75 -12.77 22.29
C SER A 133 11.12 -13.88 23.29
N PHE A 134 11.16 -15.13 22.82
CA PHE A 134 11.51 -16.31 23.60
C PHE A 134 12.97 -16.76 23.43
N MET A 135 13.79 -16.04 22.65
CA MET A 135 15.22 -16.32 22.47
C MET A 135 16.08 -15.11 22.90
N PRO A 136 17.23 -15.34 23.55
CA PRO A 136 18.11 -14.26 24.00
C PRO A 136 19.00 -13.66 22.87
N HIS A 137 19.13 -14.34 21.73
CA HIS A 137 19.98 -13.90 20.61
C HIS A 137 19.15 -13.68 19.35
N ALA A 138 19.62 -12.78 18.47
CA ALA A 138 19.06 -12.59 17.15
C ALA A 138 19.42 -13.75 16.22
N PHE A 139 18.49 -14.13 15.34
CA PHE A 139 18.75 -15.06 14.25
C PHE A 139 19.11 -14.27 12.98
N PHE A 140 20.35 -14.40 12.50
CA PHE A 140 20.82 -13.72 11.30
C PHE A 140 20.40 -14.48 10.03
N ILE A 141 19.83 -13.76 9.06
CA ILE A 141 19.30 -14.32 7.81
C ILE A 141 20.35 -14.23 6.69
N ASP A 142 21.35 -13.34 6.85
CA ASP A 142 22.47 -13.13 5.94
C ASP A 142 22.02 -12.88 4.48
N ALA A 143 22.57 -13.64 3.53
CA ALA A 143 22.30 -13.49 2.10
C ALA A 143 20.82 -13.69 1.74
N TRP A 144 20.05 -14.38 2.58
CA TRP A 144 18.62 -14.66 2.33
C TRP A 144 17.69 -13.51 2.76
N GLY A 145 18.21 -12.50 3.46
CA GLY A 145 17.39 -11.42 4.03
C GLY A 145 16.54 -10.67 3.00
N GLY A 146 17.10 -10.44 1.80
CA GLY A 146 16.36 -9.82 0.69
C GLY A 146 15.19 -10.67 0.20
N ILE A 147 15.40 -11.97 -0.03
CA ILE A 147 14.36 -12.90 -0.47
C ILE A 147 13.26 -13.00 0.59
N PHE A 148 13.66 -13.13 1.86
CA PHE A 148 12.74 -13.19 2.98
C PHE A 148 11.88 -11.92 3.07
N THR A 149 12.48 -10.74 2.90
CA THR A 149 11.78 -9.45 2.84
C THR A 149 10.71 -9.43 1.75
N VAL A 150 11.04 -9.88 0.53
CA VAL A 150 10.09 -9.92 -0.59
C VAL A 150 8.92 -10.86 -0.29
N ILE A 151 9.18 -12.02 0.31
CA ILE A 151 8.13 -12.96 0.72
C ILE A 151 7.22 -12.31 1.76
N CYS A 152 7.78 -11.65 2.78
CA CYS A 152 7.01 -10.97 3.82
C CYS A 152 6.13 -9.84 3.25
N LEU A 153 6.70 -8.95 2.43
CA LEU A 153 5.97 -7.81 1.87
C LEU A 153 4.88 -8.27 0.87
N THR A 154 5.20 -9.23 0.01
CA THR A 154 4.23 -9.81 -0.93
C THR A 154 3.13 -10.56 -0.19
N GLY A 155 3.50 -11.35 0.82
CA GLY A 155 2.57 -12.09 1.67
C GLY A 155 1.61 -11.15 2.40
N LEU A 156 2.13 -10.07 3.01
CA LEU A 156 1.32 -9.04 3.66
C LEU A 156 0.37 -8.36 2.67
N SER A 157 0.87 -7.95 1.50
CA SER A 157 0.05 -7.30 0.46
C SER A 157 -1.10 -8.20 0.00
N ASN A 158 -0.83 -9.50 -0.22
CA ASN A 158 -1.86 -10.45 -0.64
C ASN A 158 -2.84 -10.75 0.50
N ALA A 159 -2.36 -10.92 1.73
CA ALA A 159 -3.20 -11.15 2.90
C ALA A 159 -4.18 -9.99 3.16
N VAL A 160 -3.70 -8.74 3.05
CA VAL A 160 -4.55 -7.54 3.18
C VAL A 160 -5.61 -7.50 2.08
N ASN A 161 -5.24 -7.82 0.83
CA ASN A 161 -6.22 -7.86 -0.26
C ASN A 161 -7.27 -8.96 -0.06
N MET A 162 -6.88 -10.13 0.43
CA MET A 162 -7.81 -11.23 0.74
C MET A 162 -8.72 -10.91 1.94
N ALA A 163 -8.23 -10.12 2.90
CA ALA A 163 -9.03 -9.65 4.03
C ALA A 163 -10.11 -8.64 3.62
N ASP A 164 -9.97 -7.97 2.47
CA ASP A 164 -10.93 -6.99 1.97
C ASP A 164 -12.21 -7.65 1.41
N GLY A 165 -13.11 -8.01 2.31
CA GLY A 165 -14.40 -8.61 1.96
C GLY A 165 -15.61 -7.99 2.68
N LYS A 166 -15.38 -7.04 3.58
CA LYS A 166 -16.42 -6.39 4.39
C LYS A 166 -16.11 -4.91 4.56
N ASN A 167 -17.16 -4.09 4.48
CA ASN A 167 -17.06 -2.64 4.65
C ASN A 167 -16.35 -2.30 5.96
N GLY A 168 -15.26 -1.54 5.87
CA GLY A 168 -14.52 -1.03 7.03
C GLY A 168 -13.50 -1.99 7.64
N LEU A 169 -13.39 -3.25 7.18
CA LEU A 169 -12.51 -4.23 7.82
C LEU A 169 -11.02 -3.89 7.64
N VAL A 170 -10.57 -3.72 6.40
CA VAL A 170 -9.15 -3.44 6.12
C VAL A 170 -8.72 -2.09 6.68
N ILE A 171 -9.53 -1.05 6.54
CA ILE A 171 -9.21 0.26 7.14
C ILE A 171 -9.15 0.18 8.67
N GLY A 172 -10.03 -0.59 9.31
CA GLY A 172 -10.00 -0.82 10.75
C GLY A 172 -8.72 -1.52 11.20
N LEU A 173 -8.31 -2.59 10.50
CA LEU A 173 -7.05 -3.28 10.75
C LEU A 173 -5.85 -2.34 10.59
N SER A 174 -5.82 -1.56 9.50
CA SER A 174 -4.76 -0.58 9.25
C SER A 174 -4.67 0.48 10.34
N LEU A 175 -5.80 0.99 10.83
CA LEU A 175 -5.81 1.96 11.94
C LEU A 175 -5.26 1.37 13.24
N VAL A 176 -5.60 0.12 13.56
CA VAL A 176 -5.05 -0.57 14.74
C VAL A 176 -3.54 -0.76 14.60
N TRP A 177 -3.06 -1.21 13.44
CA TRP A 177 -1.61 -1.35 13.20
C TRP A 177 -0.88 -0.02 13.29
N LEU A 178 -1.42 1.04 12.70
CA LEU A 178 -0.84 2.38 12.79
C LEU A 178 -0.80 2.90 14.23
N ALA A 179 -1.86 2.67 15.02
CA ALA A 179 -1.88 3.05 16.42
C ALA A 179 -0.82 2.30 17.23
N LEU A 180 -0.66 0.99 17.01
CA LEU A 180 0.35 0.18 17.69
C LEU A 180 1.78 0.55 17.30
N LEU A 181 2.03 0.89 16.03
CA LEU A 181 3.34 1.33 15.55
C LEU A 181 3.70 2.77 15.96
N ALA A 182 2.71 3.57 16.36
CA ALA A 182 2.91 4.93 16.84
C ALA A 182 3.20 5.01 18.35
N LEU A 183 2.96 3.93 19.10
CA LEU A 183 3.30 3.77 20.52
C LEU A 183 4.79 3.41 20.69
#